data_AF-A0A9D5V349-F1
#
_entry.id   AF-A0A9D5V349-F1
#
_cell.length_a   1.000
_cell.length_b   1.000
_cell.length_c   1.000
_cell.angle_alpha   90.00
_cell.angle_beta   90.00
_cell.angle_gamma   90.00
#
_symmetry.space_group_name_H-M   'P 1'
#
loop_
_entity.id
_entity.type
_entity.pdbx_description
1 polymer ?
#
loop_
_entity_poly.entity_id
_entity_poly.type
_entity_poly.pdbx_seq_one_letter_code
_entity_poly.pdbx_strand_id
1 'polypeptide(L)'
;MADRDIYSAEQLEKIRATLKSTLGEGSAQALANLDTRFTAAESSEAAQAKKSPRKVEEPAKEAAAAVDIAAVIQEGSIKRLLETLGEVKEDPAGTRSLVAALLQHNEVKAFHMVEALGKVSQDRELVDALVHGIVTRKGVNPLIDALRFAVISPEAMKSLAMAIAEQGTVNHIIRSIATAPRNQEAAEIIWAMEVMGKGTMEQMLESLNLMEATSPGVVILATGVVNRKEVAIEPLVRALGSVKGNSKAESILAVELSRQADIPALITLLEKYVSDRTEAGEILVTKLVHRSLESRGRVKLLAKAAGNMRSDSSASKILAWGIIEQGDDAQLERAYPKMNAAPEARSILGLGISKKLGKIKALKLLGKDFFTASKASAQIEANLAAARKRYHWILKEVLGESLEEKKPASAREGLMKDLKE
;
A
#
# COMPACT_ATOMS: atom_id res chain seq x y z
N MET A 1 -31.03 9.27 -1.27
CA MET A 1 -30.01 9.31 -2.33
C MET A 1 -28.98 10.32 -1.89
N ALA A 2 -27.79 9.89 -1.47
CA ALA A 2 -26.74 10.75 -0.98
C ALA A 2 -25.59 10.76 -2.00
N ASP A 3 -25.07 11.94 -2.29
CA ASP A 3 -24.08 12.25 -3.32
C ASP A 3 -22.99 11.18 -3.42
N ARG A 4 -22.94 10.49 -4.56
CA ARG A 4 -22.04 9.36 -4.82
C ARG A 4 -20.65 9.78 -5.33
N ASP A 5 -20.28 11.05 -5.18
CA ASP A 5 -18.94 11.51 -5.51
C ASP A 5 -18.09 11.56 -4.24
N ILE A 6 -17.54 10.41 -3.86
CA ILE A 6 -16.63 10.25 -2.72
C ILE A 6 -15.33 11.06 -2.92
N TYR A 7 -14.96 11.30 -4.18
CA TYR A 7 -13.81 12.10 -4.59
C TYR A 7 -14.26 13.15 -5.60
N SER A 8 -13.80 14.39 -5.44
CA SER A 8 -13.97 15.45 -6.43
C SER A 8 -13.16 15.16 -7.70
N ALA A 9 -13.50 15.82 -8.81
CA ALA A 9 -12.73 15.73 -10.05
C ALA A 9 -11.23 16.04 -9.85
N GLU A 10 -10.91 17.03 -9.01
CA GLU A 10 -9.52 17.36 -8.66
C GLU A 10 -8.85 16.22 -7.87
N GLN A 11 -9.57 15.57 -6.95
CA GLN A 11 -9.07 14.41 -6.21
C GLN A 11 -8.84 13.22 -7.14
N LEU A 12 -9.73 12.98 -8.11
CA LEU A 12 -9.57 11.91 -9.11
C LEU A 12 -8.35 12.13 -10.01
N GLU A 13 -8.08 13.36 -10.45
CA GLU A 13 -6.85 13.68 -11.19
C GLU A 13 -5.59 13.49 -10.34
N LYS A 14 -5.63 13.86 -9.05
CA LYS A 14 -4.53 13.58 -8.11
C LYS A 14 -4.29 12.08 -7.96
N ILE A 15 -5.35 11.29 -7.77
CA ILE A 15 -5.28 9.83 -7.70
C ILE A 15 -4.67 9.29 -9.01
N ARG A 16 -5.13 9.76 -10.17
CA ARG A 16 -4.63 9.35 -11.49
C ARG A 16 -3.12 9.60 -11.62
N ALA A 17 -2.66 10.79 -11.25
CA ALA A 17 -1.25 11.16 -11.29
C ALA A 17 -0.40 10.30 -10.34
N THR A 18 -0.88 10.05 -9.12
CA THR A 18 -0.19 9.21 -8.13
C THR A 18 -0.11 7.76 -8.59
N LEU A 19 -1.20 7.16 -9.11
CA LEU A 19 -1.19 5.78 -9.58
C LEU A 19 -0.29 5.60 -10.81
N LYS A 20 -0.32 6.54 -11.76
CA LYS A 20 0.53 6.51 -12.96
C LYS A 20 2.02 6.55 -12.63
N SER A 21 2.42 7.40 -11.67
CA SER A 21 3.82 7.54 -11.27
C SER A 21 4.32 6.39 -10.40
N THR A 22 3.45 5.76 -9.60
CA THR A 22 3.86 4.75 -8.63
C THR A 22 3.73 3.32 -9.15
N LEU A 23 2.70 2.97 -9.93
CA LEU A 23 2.44 1.59 -10.34
C LEU A 23 3.13 1.15 -11.65
N GLY A 24 3.68 2.07 -12.45
CA GLY A 24 4.35 1.70 -13.71
C GLY A 24 3.41 0.96 -14.67
N GLU A 25 3.79 -0.22 -15.18
CA GLU A 25 2.96 -1.04 -16.08
C GLU A 25 1.62 -1.46 -15.46
N GLY A 26 1.57 -1.72 -14.15
CA GLY A 26 0.33 -2.02 -13.41
C GLY A 26 -0.65 -0.86 -13.31
N SER A 27 -0.22 0.36 -13.69
CA SER A 27 -1.09 1.53 -13.70
C SER A 27 -2.20 1.43 -14.75
N ALA A 28 -1.98 0.77 -15.89
CA ALA A 28 -2.98 0.70 -16.96
C ALA A 28 -4.30 0.06 -16.49
N GLN A 29 -4.22 -1.03 -15.71
CA GLN A 29 -5.39 -1.69 -15.15
C GLN A 29 -6.06 -0.85 -14.06
N ALA A 30 -5.27 -0.24 -13.16
CA ALA A 30 -5.80 0.62 -12.11
C ALA A 30 -6.49 1.88 -12.68
N LEU A 31 -5.90 2.48 -13.72
CA LEU A 31 -6.43 3.66 -14.42
C LEU A 31 -7.68 3.31 -15.22
N ALA A 32 -7.72 2.19 -15.94
CA ALA A 32 -8.92 1.73 -16.62
C ALA A 32 -10.09 1.47 -15.65
N ASN A 33 -9.81 0.90 -14.48
CA ASN A 33 -10.81 0.75 -13.42
C ASN A 33 -11.26 2.11 -12.85
N LEU A 34 -10.34 3.08 -12.74
CA LEU A 34 -10.69 4.42 -12.29
C LEU A 34 -11.66 5.11 -13.27
N ASP A 35 -11.36 5.04 -14.56
CA ASP A 35 -12.13 5.67 -15.65
C ASP A 35 -13.49 5.00 -15.91
N THR A 36 -13.65 3.74 -15.53
CA THR A 36 -14.93 3.03 -15.68
C THR A 36 -15.81 3.13 -14.44
N ARG A 37 -15.23 3.20 -13.23
CA ARG A 37 -16.00 3.11 -11.98
C ARG A 37 -16.27 4.44 -11.28
N PHE A 38 -15.45 5.46 -11.51
CA PHE A 38 -15.62 6.78 -10.88
C PHE A 38 -16.29 7.81 -11.79
N THR A 39 -16.52 7.47 -13.06
CA THR A 39 -17.08 8.35 -14.10
C THR A 39 -18.36 7.82 -14.75
N ALA A 40 -18.91 6.69 -14.29
CA ALA A 40 -20.14 6.11 -14.83
C ALA A 40 -21.24 5.96 -13.76
N ALA A 41 -22.31 6.75 -13.91
CA ALA A 41 -23.68 6.42 -13.48
C ALA A 41 -24.35 5.68 -14.67
N GLU A 42 -25.26 4.69 -14.57
CA GLU A 42 -26.43 4.51 -13.71
C GLU A 42 -26.91 3.03 -13.70
N SER A 43 -27.71 2.68 -12.67
CA SER A 43 -28.67 1.55 -12.54
C SER A 43 -28.09 0.12 -12.37
N SER A 44 -28.56 -0.75 -11.47
CA SER A 44 -29.95 -1.15 -11.17
C SER A 44 -30.06 -1.86 -9.79
N GLU A 45 -31.21 -1.70 -9.11
CA GLU A 45 -31.60 -2.36 -7.85
C GLU A 45 -32.85 -3.25 -8.01
N ALA A 46 -32.90 -4.31 -7.17
CA ALA A 46 -34.05 -5.09 -6.64
C ALA A 46 -34.81 -6.06 -7.61
N ALA A 47 -35.42 -7.19 -7.22
CA ALA A 47 -35.88 -7.71 -5.93
C ALA A 47 -36.00 -9.27 -5.90
N GLN A 48 -36.25 -9.82 -4.70
CA GLN A 48 -36.29 -11.23 -4.26
C GLN A 48 -37.69 -11.90 -4.32
N ALA A 49 -37.75 -13.25 -4.24
CA ALA A 49 -38.56 -14.07 -3.29
C ALA A 49 -38.45 -15.62 -3.58
N LYS A 50 -37.95 -16.47 -2.65
CA LYS A 50 -38.61 -17.48 -1.74
C LYS A 50 -39.30 -18.69 -2.43
N LYS A 51 -39.36 -19.97 -1.98
CA LYS A 51 -38.83 -20.81 -0.87
C LYS A 51 -39.25 -22.31 -1.12
N SER A 52 -38.36 -23.28 -0.84
CA SER A 52 -38.50 -24.66 -0.21
C SER A 52 -39.57 -25.71 -0.67
N PRO A 53 -39.54 -27.04 -0.32
CA PRO A 53 -38.64 -27.84 0.56
C PRO A 53 -38.17 -29.25 0.04
N ARG A 54 -37.33 -29.88 0.88
CA ARG A 54 -36.62 -31.19 0.89
C ARG A 54 -37.43 -32.49 0.70
N LYS A 55 -36.74 -33.56 0.28
CA LYS A 55 -36.72 -34.88 0.96
C LYS A 55 -35.36 -35.58 0.80
N VAL A 56 -34.97 -36.31 1.85
CA VAL A 56 -33.68 -36.99 2.08
C VAL A 56 -33.94 -38.49 2.04
N GLU A 57 -33.04 -39.28 1.46
CA GLU A 57 -32.85 -40.70 1.81
C GLU A 57 -31.37 -41.10 1.60
N GLU A 58 -30.87 -41.93 2.53
CA GLU A 58 -29.48 -42.34 2.76
C GLU A 58 -29.22 -43.79 2.26
N PRO A 59 -27.96 -44.27 2.24
CA PRO A 59 -27.42 -45.04 1.12
C PRO A 59 -27.30 -46.56 1.37
N ALA A 60 -27.08 -47.31 0.29
CA ALA A 60 -26.44 -48.62 0.35
C ALA A 60 -25.08 -48.55 -0.38
N LYS A 61 -24.01 -48.93 0.32
CA LYS A 61 -22.66 -49.13 -0.22
C LYS A 61 -22.63 -50.49 -0.92
N GLU A 62 -22.05 -50.56 -2.10
CA GLU A 62 -21.38 -51.77 -2.57
C GLU A 62 -20.26 -51.47 -3.55
N ALA A 63 -19.33 -52.41 -3.63
CA ALA A 63 -17.91 -52.25 -3.92
C ALA A 63 -17.55 -51.82 -5.35
N ALA A 64 -16.35 -51.25 -5.47
CA ALA A 64 -15.75 -50.65 -6.66
C ALA A 64 -15.71 -51.60 -7.88
N ALA A 65 -16.61 -51.36 -8.82
CA ALA A 65 -16.42 -51.67 -10.24
C ALA A 65 -15.85 -50.43 -10.93
N ALA A 66 -15.06 -50.61 -12.00
CA ALA A 66 -14.59 -49.53 -12.85
C ALA A 66 -15.78 -48.62 -13.22
N VAL A 67 -15.70 -47.34 -12.85
CA VAL A 67 -16.85 -46.44 -12.96
C VAL A 67 -17.15 -46.18 -14.43
N ASP A 68 -18.32 -46.60 -14.89
CA ASP A 68 -18.80 -46.28 -16.24
C ASP A 68 -19.25 -44.81 -16.29
N ILE A 69 -18.34 -43.95 -16.76
CA ILE A 69 -18.55 -42.50 -16.88
C ILE A 69 -19.74 -42.19 -17.79
N ALA A 70 -19.97 -42.97 -18.86
CA ALA A 70 -21.07 -42.73 -19.78
C ALA A 70 -22.42 -43.02 -19.11
N ALA A 71 -22.51 -44.10 -18.34
CA ALA A 71 -23.71 -44.42 -17.55
C ALA A 71 -24.01 -43.35 -16.49
N VAL A 72 -22.98 -42.85 -15.79
CA VAL A 72 -23.14 -41.78 -14.79
C VAL A 72 -23.62 -40.47 -15.43
N ILE A 73 -23.12 -40.12 -16.61
CA ILE A 73 -23.58 -38.93 -17.34
C ILE A 73 -25.04 -39.09 -17.80
N GLN A 74 -25.42 -40.27 -18.27
CA GLN A 74 -26.79 -40.55 -18.69
C GLN A 74 -27.79 -40.55 -17.52
N GLU A 75 -27.36 -40.98 -16.33
CA GLU A 75 -28.17 -40.93 -15.11
C GLU A 75 -28.57 -39.48 -14.76
N GLY A 76 -27.73 -38.49 -15.10
CA GLY A 76 -28.00 -37.07 -14.87
C GLY A 76 -28.04 -36.67 -13.39
N SER A 77 -27.70 -37.55 -12.45
CA SER A 77 -27.68 -37.21 -11.03
C SER A 77 -26.49 -36.30 -10.70
N ILE A 78 -26.73 -35.05 -10.30
CA ILE A 78 -25.67 -34.10 -9.89
C ILE A 78 -24.79 -34.70 -8.79
N LYS A 79 -25.41 -35.38 -7.81
CA LYS A 79 -24.69 -36.03 -6.70
C LYS A 79 -23.74 -37.09 -7.26
N ARG A 80 -24.22 -37.94 -8.17
CA ARG A 80 -23.41 -39.01 -8.78
C ARG A 80 -22.28 -38.43 -9.63
N LEU A 81 -22.56 -37.41 -10.44
CA LEU A 81 -21.53 -36.71 -11.23
C LEU A 81 -20.41 -36.16 -10.33
N LEU A 82 -20.76 -35.52 -9.21
CA LEU A 82 -19.80 -34.98 -8.25
C LEU A 82 -19.01 -36.06 -7.52
N GLU A 83 -19.66 -37.13 -7.06
CA GLU A 83 -19.00 -38.27 -6.40
C GLU A 83 -17.97 -38.92 -7.35
N THR A 84 -18.40 -39.25 -8.57
CA THR A 84 -17.54 -39.85 -9.59
C THR A 84 -16.37 -38.95 -9.99
N LEU A 85 -16.57 -37.62 -10.05
CA LEU A 85 -15.47 -36.68 -10.30
C LEU A 85 -14.36 -36.76 -9.22
N GLY A 86 -14.71 -37.16 -7.99
CA GLY A 86 -13.75 -37.39 -6.92
C GLY A 86 -12.94 -38.68 -7.09
N GLU A 87 -13.48 -39.66 -7.80
CA GLU A 87 -12.93 -41.01 -7.96
C GLU A 87 -12.07 -41.15 -9.23
N VAL A 88 -12.35 -40.37 -10.28
CA VAL A 88 -11.78 -40.54 -11.63
C VAL A 88 -10.58 -39.60 -11.89
N LYS A 89 -9.89 -39.13 -10.84
CA LYS A 89 -8.82 -38.13 -10.94
C LYS A 89 -7.65 -38.51 -11.86
N GLU A 90 -7.44 -39.81 -12.10
CA GLU A 90 -6.35 -40.34 -12.93
C GLU A 90 -6.74 -40.53 -14.42
N ASP A 91 -8.01 -40.28 -14.79
CA ASP A 91 -8.48 -40.26 -16.18
C ASP A 91 -8.87 -38.83 -16.61
N PRO A 92 -7.97 -38.12 -17.34
CA PRO A 92 -8.22 -36.76 -17.80
C PRO A 92 -9.40 -36.63 -18.76
N ALA A 93 -9.64 -37.64 -19.60
CA ALA A 93 -10.73 -37.59 -20.58
C ALA A 93 -12.08 -37.75 -19.87
N GLY A 94 -12.18 -38.74 -18.97
CA GLY A 94 -13.35 -38.93 -18.12
C GLY A 94 -13.67 -37.72 -17.25
N THR A 95 -12.65 -37.13 -16.64
CA THR A 95 -12.78 -35.90 -15.83
C THR A 95 -13.35 -34.74 -16.65
N ARG A 96 -12.85 -34.53 -17.88
CA ARG A 96 -13.37 -33.49 -18.80
C ARG A 96 -14.83 -33.73 -19.18
N SER A 97 -15.20 -34.98 -19.49
CA SER A 97 -16.58 -35.34 -19.83
C SER A 97 -17.54 -35.11 -18.66
N LEU A 98 -17.14 -35.44 -17.43
CA LEU A 98 -17.94 -35.21 -16.22
C LEU A 98 -18.11 -33.71 -15.94
N VAL A 99 -17.07 -32.90 -16.09
CA VAL A 99 -17.16 -31.43 -15.93
C VAL A 99 -18.08 -30.83 -17.00
N ALA A 100 -17.96 -31.24 -18.27
CA ALA A 100 -18.84 -30.78 -19.33
C ALA A 100 -20.31 -31.11 -19.05
N ALA A 101 -20.59 -32.34 -18.60
CA ALA A 101 -21.94 -32.76 -18.19
C ALA A 101 -22.46 -31.92 -17.03
N LEU A 102 -21.63 -31.64 -16.02
CA LEU A 102 -21.99 -30.77 -14.90
C LEU A 102 -22.29 -29.33 -15.34
N LEU A 103 -21.54 -28.76 -16.29
CA LEU A 103 -21.77 -27.41 -16.79
C LEU A 103 -23.11 -27.28 -17.53
N GLN A 104 -23.48 -28.31 -18.29
CA GLN A 104 -24.70 -28.35 -19.11
C GLN A 104 -25.95 -28.76 -18.33
N HIS A 105 -25.81 -29.21 -17.08
CA HIS A 105 -26.93 -29.73 -16.29
C HIS A 105 -27.91 -28.62 -15.85
N ASN A 106 -29.20 -28.75 -16.16
CA ASN A 106 -30.21 -27.70 -15.93
C ASN A 106 -30.36 -27.28 -14.46
N GLU A 107 -30.24 -28.23 -13.53
CA GLU A 107 -30.43 -27.96 -12.09
C GLU A 107 -29.13 -27.59 -11.35
N VAL A 108 -28.00 -27.54 -12.05
CA VAL A 108 -26.72 -27.29 -11.38
C VAL A 108 -26.64 -25.83 -10.92
N LYS A 109 -26.13 -25.63 -9.70
CA LYS A 109 -26.05 -24.34 -9.02
C LYS A 109 -24.59 -23.99 -8.81
N ALA A 110 -24.30 -22.72 -8.52
CA ALA A 110 -22.93 -22.26 -8.34
C ALA A 110 -22.16 -23.04 -7.25
N PHE A 111 -22.80 -23.42 -6.14
CA PHE A 111 -22.13 -24.21 -5.09
C PHE A 111 -21.76 -25.63 -5.53
N HIS A 112 -22.53 -26.26 -6.43
CA HIS A 112 -22.16 -27.56 -7.02
C HIS A 112 -20.88 -27.42 -7.85
N MET A 113 -20.72 -26.30 -8.58
CA MET A 113 -19.51 -26.03 -9.36
C MET A 113 -18.31 -25.72 -8.47
N VAL A 114 -18.51 -25.04 -7.33
CA VAL A 114 -17.45 -24.84 -6.34
C VAL A 114 -16.98 -26.19 -5.77
N GLU A 115 -17.91 -27.12 -5.51
CA GLU A 115 -17.54 -28.48 -5.10
C GLU A 115 -16.74 -29.21 -6.19
N ALA A 116 -17.13 -29.07 -7.46
CA ALA A 116 -16.39 -29.61 -8.59
C ALA A 116 -14.98 -29.00 -8.70
N LEU A 117 -14.83 -27.69 -8.50
CA LEU A 117 -13.53 -26.99 -8.50
C LEU A 117 -12.57 -27.60 -7.47
N GLY A 118 -13.06 -27.92 -6.27
CA GLY A 118 -12.25 -28.57 -5.23
C GLY A 118 -11.71 -29.95 -5.64
N LYS A 119 -12.31 -30.59 -6.65
CA LYS A 119 -11.90 -31.91 -7.15
C LYS A 119 -10.94 -31.83 -8.34
N VAL A 120 -10.95 -30.73 -9.09
CA VAL A 120 -10.14 -30.52 -10.31
C VAL A 120 -9.17 -29.35 -10.21
N SER A 121 -8.82 -28.89 -9.01
CA SER A 121 -8.02 -27.69 -8.75
C SER A 121 -6.57 -27.72 -9.29
N GLN A 122 -6.16 -28.80 -9.96
CA GLN A 122 -4.84 -28.99 -10.57
C GLN A 122 -4.88 -28.87 -12.10
N ASP A 123 -6.07 -28.86 -12.72
CA ASP A 123 -6.23 -28.71 -14.18
C ASP A 123 -6.72 -27.29 -14.50
N ARG A 124 -5.84 -26.50 -15.12
CA ARG A 124 -6.10 -25.08 -15.42
C ARG A 124 -7.30 -24.89 -16.35
N GLU A 125 -7.44 -25.71 -17.38
CA GLU A 125 -8.52 -25.58 -18.37
C GLU A 125 -9.88 -25.85 -17.71
N LEU A 126 -9.93 -26.87 -16.85
CA LEU A 126 -11.14 -27.22 -16.10
C LEU A 126 -11.49 -26.17 -15.04
N VAL A 127 -10.48 -25.62 -14.36
CA VAL A 127 -10.67 -24.50 -13.43
C VAL A 127 -11.26 -23.29 -14.15
N ASP A 128 -10.72 -22.92 -15.32
CA ASP A 128 -11.23 -21.80 -16.12
C ASP A 128 -12.69 -22.01 -16.54
N ALA A 129 -13.02 -23.21 -17.03
CA ALA A 129 -14.38 -23.56 -17.46
C ALA A 129 -15.39 -23.52 -16.30
N LEU A 130 -15.03 -24.10 -15.14
CA LEU A 130 -15.88 -24.10 -13.95
C LEU A 130 -16.04 -22.69 -13.38
N VAL A 131 -14.98 -21.88 -13.32
CA VAL A 131 -15.06 -20.49 -12.86
C VAL A 131 -15.95 -19.67 -13.78
N HIS A 132 -15.83 -19.81 -15.10
CA HIS A 132 -16.74 -19.15 -16.03
C HIS A 132 -18.21 -19.55 -15.77
N GLY A 133 -18.45 -20.83 -15.52
CA GLY A 133 -19.77 -21.34 -15.14
C GLY A 133 -20.29 -20.77 -13.80
N ILE A 134 -19.41 -20.49 -12.84
CA ILE A 134 -19.78 -19.86 -11.55
C ILE A 134 -20.10 -18.38 -11.76
N VAL A 135 -19.25 -17.65 -12.50
CA VAL A 135 -19.42 -16.21 -12.79
C VAL A 135 -20.73 -15.91 -13.50
N THR A 136 -21.13 -16.77 -14.43
CA THR A 136 -22.41 -16.65 -15.15
C THR A 136 -23.64 -16.92 -14.27
N ARG A 137 -23.45 -17.42 -13.04
CA ARG A 137 -24.53 -17.70 -12.08
C ARG A 137 -24.53 -16.65 -10.97
N LYS A 138 -25.72 -16.17 -10.61
CA LYS A 138 -25.88 -15.20 -9.51
C LYS A 138 -25.50 -15.84 -8.17
N GLY A 139 -24.62 -15.18 -7.41
CA GLY A 139 -24.31 -15.57 -6.04
C GLY A 139 -22.91 -15.20 -5.62
N VAL A 140 -22.79 -14.21 -4.72
CA VAL A 140 -21.49 -13.72 -4.26
C VAL A 140 -20.74 -14.74 -3.40
N ASN A 141 -21.41 -15.47 -2.51
CA ASN A 141 -20.72 -16.43 -1.64
C ASN A 141 -20.02 -17.55 -2.44
N PRO A 142 -20.68 -18.22 -3.43
CA PRO A 142 -19.99 -19.15 -4.32
C PRO A 142 -18.77 -18.58 -5.04
N LEU A 143 -18.82 -17.30 -5.46
CA LEU A 143 -17.67 -16.64 -6.07
C LEU A 143 -16.50 -16.51 -5.09
N ILE A 144 -16.76 -16.12 -3.84
CA ILE A 144 -15.74 -16.02 -2.78
C ILE A 144 -15.16 -17.40 -2.48
N ASP A 145 -16.00 -18.42 -2.35
CA ASP A 145 -15.56 -19.78 -2.04
C ASP A 145 -14.68 -20.36 -3.18
N ALA A 146 -14.97 -20.01 -4.43
CA ALA A 146 -14.19 -20.41 -5.60
C ALA A 146 -12.75 -19.86 -5.61
N LEU A 147 -12.47 -18.73 -4.96
CA LEU A 147 -11.14 -18.10 -4.94
C LEU A 147 -10.05 -19.06 -4.45
N ARG A 148 -10.39 -19.93 -3.49
CA ARG A 148 -9.45 -20.88 -2.89
C ARG A 148 -8.90 -21.90 -3.89
N PHE A 149 -9.64 -22.15 -4.97
CA PHE A 149 -9.32 -23.19 -5.96
C PHE A 149 -8.78 -22.60 -7.27
N ALA A 150 -8.87 -21.29 -7.48
CA ALA A 150 -8.48 -20.62 -8.73
C ALA A 150 -6.99 -20.23 -8.80
N VAL A 151 -6.16 -20.63 -7.83
CA VAL A 151 -4.74 -20.23 -7.70
C VAL A 151 -3.95 -20.45 -8.99
N ILE A 152 -4.19 -21.56 -9.68
CA ILE A 152 -3.44 -21.98 -10.86
C ILE A 152 -3.78 -21.19 -12.12
N SER A 153 -4.85 -20.39 -12.11
CA SER A 153 -5.28 -19.58 -13.24
C SER A 153 -5.48 -18.11 -12.84
N PRO A 154 -4.53 -17.23 -13.22
CA PRO A 154 -4.67 -15.79 -13.00
C PRO A 154 -5.92 -15.21 -13.68
N GLU A 155 -6.34 -15.75 -14.83
CA GLU A 155 -7.54 -15.27 -15.53
C GLU A 155 -8.83 -15.69 -14.84
N ALA A 156 -8.88 -16.89 -14.27
CA ALA A 156 -9.99 -17.30 -13.41
C ALA A 156 -10.06 -16.42 -12.16
N MET A 157 -8.93 -16.16 -11.50
CA MET A 157 -8.85 -15.30 -10.33
C MET A 157 -9.34 -13.88 -10.64
N LYS A 158 -8.89 -13.30 -11.76
CA LYS A 158 -9.33 -12.00 -12.24
C LYS A 158 -10.83 -11.98 -12.55
N SER A 159 -11.34 -13.02 -13.22
CA SER A 159 -12.77 -13.15 -13.54
C SER A 159 -13.64 -13.21 -12.28
N LEU A 160 -13.21 -13.98 -11.28
CA LEU A 160 -13.87 -14.02 -9.98
C LEU A 160 -13.81 -12.65 -9.29
N ALA A 161 -12.66 -11.98 -9.30
CA ALA A 161 -12.49 -10.67 -8.69
C ALA A 161 -13.44 -9.62 -9.31
N MET A 162 -13.54 -9.60 -10.65
CA MET A 162 -14.47 -8.73 -11.37
C MET A 162 -15.93 -9.02 -10.99
N ALA A 163 -16.34 -10.29 -11.01
CA ALA A 163 -17.70 -10.69 -10.70
C ALA A 163 -18.09 -10.38 -9.23
N ILE A 164 -17.16 -10.57 -8.28
CA ILE A 164 -17.36 -10.20 -6.88
C ILE A 164 -17.47 -8.68 -6.74
N ALA A 165 -16.66 -7.92 -7.45
CA ALA A 165 -16.71 -6.46 -7.40
C ALA A 165 -18.00 -5.90 -8.03
N GLU A 166 -18.59 -6.61 -8.99
CA GLU A 166 -19.86 -6.25 -9.61
C GLU A 166 -21.07 -6.62 -8.74
N GLN A 167 -21.09 -7.85 -8.20
CA GLN A 167 -22.25 -8.39 -7.47
C GLN A 167 -22.20 -8.14 -5.95
N GLY A 168 -21.02 -7.87 -5.40
CA GLY A 168 -20.75 -7.82 -3.97
C GLY A 168 -20.80 -6.43 -3.35
N THR A 169 -21.09 -6.41 -2.04
CA THR A 169 -20.84 -5.25 -1.19
C THR A 169 -19.35 -5.11 -0.86
N VAL A 170 -18.94 -3.97 -0.32
CA VAL A 170 -17.57 -3.76 0.20
C VAL A 170 -17.16 -4.83 1.20
N ASN A 171 -18.07 -5.27 2.07
CA ASN A 171 -17.79 -6.33 3.05
C ASN A 171 -17.54 -7.70 2.38
N HIS A 172 -18.17 -7.96 1.22
CA HIS A 172 -17.86 -9.15 0.44
C HIS A 172 -16.45 -9.07 -0.15
N ILE A 173 -16.05 -7.90 -0.65
CA ILE A 173 -14.71 -7.67 -1.22
C ILE A 173 -13.62 -7.79 -0.14
N ILE A 174 -13.84 -7.25 1.05
CA ILE A 174 -12.93 -7.42 2.20
C ILE A 174 -12.78 -8.91 2.54
N ARG A 175 -13.89 -9.67 2.55
CA ARG A 175 -13.84 -11.12 2.75
C ARG A 175 -13.09 -11.83 1.64
N SER A 176 -13.22 -11.37 0.39
CA SER A 176 -12.45 -11.89 -0.75
C SER A 176 -10.96 -11.66 -0.59
N ILE A 177 -10.54 -10.45 -0.21
CA ILE A 177 -9.13 -10.14 0.08
C ILE A 177 -8.58 -11.09 1.18
N ALA A 178 -9.36 -11.31 2.24
CA ALA A 178 -8.97 -12.21 3.32
C ALA A 178 -8.94 -13.71 2.92
N THR A 179 -9.75 -14.12 1.95
CA THR A 179 -9.91 -15.53 1.55
C THR A 179 -9.02 -15.90 0.37
N ALA A 180 -8.67 -14.93 -0.47
CA ALA A 180 -7.94 -15.15 -1.68
C ALA A 180 -6.52 -15.65 -1.39
N PRO A 181 -5.98 -16.53 -2.25
CA PRO A 181 -4.56 -16.79 -2.30
C PRO A 181 -3.77 -15.49 -2.47
N ARG A 182 -2.57 -15.44 -1.90
CA ARG A 182 -1.66 -14.30 -2.01
C ARG A 182 -1.05 -14.17 -3.41
N ASN A 183 -0.42 -13.02 -3.68
CA ASN A 183 0.26 -12.70 -4.94
C ASN A 183 -0.67 -12.74 -6.16
N GLN A 184 -1.90 -12.26 -6.02
CA GLN A 184 -2.88 -12.21 -7.11
C GLN A 184 -3.06 -10.77 -7.60
N GLU A 185 -1.99 -10.19 -8.15
CA GLU A 185 -1.88 -8.74 -8.40
C GLU A 185 -3.10 -8.15 -9.12
N ALA A 186 -3.56 -8.79 -10.21
CA ALA A 186 -4.71 -8.29 -10.98
C ALA A 186 -6.02 -8.27 -10.17
N ALA A 187 -6.24 -9.27 -9.32
CA ALA A 187 -7.43 -9.35 -8.45
C ALA A 187 -7.33 -8.36 -7.28
N GLU A 188 -6.16 -8.25 -6.67
CA GLU A 188 -5.86 -7.30 -5.59
C GLU A 188 -6.06 -5.86 -6.06
N ILE A 189 -5.65 -5.52 -7.29
CA ILE A 189 -5.92 -4.21 -7.91
C ILE A 189 -7.43 -3.97 -8.03
N ILE A 190 -8.20 -4.93 -8.55
CA ILE A 190 -9.66 -4.80 -8.71
C ILE A 190 -10.34 -4.55 -7.37
N TRP A 191 -10.01 -5.37 -6.36
CA TRP A 191 -10.59 -5.22 -5.03
C TRP A 191 -10.17 -3.92 -4.34
N ALA A 192 -8.89 -3.53 -4.43
CA ALA A 192 -8.39 -2.28 -3.88
C ALA A 192 -9.10 -1.06 -4.47
N MET A 193 -9.24 -1.02 -5.80
CA MET A 193 -9.96 0.05 -6.49
C MET A 193 -11.41 0.14 -6.05
N GLU A 194 -12.05 -1.02 -5.86
CA GLU A 194 -13.45 -1.07 -5.48
C GLU A 194 -13.70 -0.66 -4.02
N VAL A 195 -12.84 -1.09 -3.10
CA VAL A 195 -12.86 -0.62 -1.70
C VAL A 195 -12.55 0.87 -1.65
N MET A 196 -11.58 1.36 -2.42
CA MET A 196 -11.30 2.79 -2.52
C MET A 196 -12.53 3.56 -3.00
N GLY A 197 -13.22 3.04 -4.01
CA GLY A 197 -14.36 3.72 -4.64
C GLY A 197 -15.67 3.65 -3.87
N LYS A 198 -15.93 2.58 -3.12
CA LYS A 198 -17.22 2.38 -2.42
C LYS A 198 -17.11 2.30 -0.90
N GLY A 199 -15.92 2.03 -0.37
CA GLY A 199 -15.69 1.78 1.04
C GLY A 199 -15.63 3.04 1.90
N THR A 200 -15.74 2.84 3.21
CA THR A 200 -15.42 3.83 4.24
C THR A 200 -13.92 3.86 4.53
N MET A 201 -13.47 4.86 5.30
CA MET A 201 -12.06 4.92 5.74
C MET A 201 -11.65 3.65 6.50
N GLU A 202 -12.43 3.20 7.47
CA GLU A 202 -12.11 1.99 8.24
C GLU A 202 -12.05 0.73 7.35
N GLN A 203 -12.92 0.63 6.34
CA GLN A 203 -12.88 -0.49 5.39
C GLN A 203 -11.63 -0.47 4.51
N MET A 204 -11.13 0.71 4.12
CA MET A 204 -9.84 0.84 3.44
C MET A 204 -8.68 0.43 4.36
N LEU A 205 -8.70 0.86 5.63
CA LEU A 205 -7.68 0.48 6.62
C LEU A 205 -7.70 -1.02 6.94
N GLU A 206 -8.89 -1.63 7.04
CA GLU A 206 -9.04 -3.07 7.21
C GLU A 206 -8.47 -3.82 6.00
N SER A 207 -8.79 -3.36 4.79
CA SER A 207 -8.28 -3.96 3.55
C SER A 207 -6.76 -3.86 3.44
N LEU A 208 -6.17 -2.72 3.84
CA LEU A 208 -4.71 -2.53 3.91
C LEU A 208 -4.04 -3.55 4.82
N ASN A 209 -4.66 -3.91 5.95
CA ASN A 209 -4.12 -4.90 6.89
C ASN A 209 -4.24 -6.35 6.38
N LEU A 210 -5.20 -6.61 5.49
CA LEU A 210 -5.44 -7.95 4.97
C LEU A 210 -4.61 -8.26 3.70
N MET A 211 -4.26 -7.22 2.93
CA MET A 211 -3.43 -7.39 1.73
C MET A 211 -1.98 -7.69 2.07
N GLU A 212 -1.32 -8.41 1.17
CA GLU A 212 0.13 -8.62 1.25
C GLU A 212 0.85 -7.28 1.06
N ALA A 213 1.85 -6.99 1.90
CA ALA A 213 2.51 -5.68 1.91
C ALA A 213 3.06 -5.31 0.53
N THR A 214 3.63 -6.26 -0.23
CA THR A 214 4.21 -6.01 -1.57
C THR A 214 3.16 -5.81 -2.67
N SER A 215 1.88 -6.01 -2.38
CA SER A 215 0.80 -5.92 -3.34
C SER A 215 0.68 -4.52 -3.98
N PRO A 216 0.42 -4.42 -5.29
CA PRO A 216 0.01 -3.16 -5.91
C PRO A 216 -1.32 -2.61 -5.35
N GLY A 217 -2.19 -3.48 -4.81
CA GLY A 217 -3.43 -3.09 -4.13
C GLY A 217 -3.19 -2.21 -2.90
N VAL A 218 -2.09 -2.45 -2.18
CA VAL A 218 -1.68 -1.63 -1.02
C VAL A 218 -1.38 -0.18 -1.43
N VAL A 219 -0.73 0.02 -2.58
CA VAL A 219 -0.44 1.36 -3.12
C VAL A 219 -1.72 2.08 -3.51
N ILE A 220 -2.68 1.37 -4.09
CA ILE A 220 -4.01 1.90 -4.46
C ILE A 220 -4.76 2.35 -3.21
N LEU A 221 -4.84 1.50 -2.19
CA LEU A 221 -5.53 1.82 -0.95
C LEU A 221 -4.84 2.98 -0.20
N ALA A 222 -3.51 3.02 -0.15
CA ALA A 222 -2.77 4.14 0.42
C ALA A 222 -3.10 5.46 -0.31
N THR A 223 -3.16 5.41 -1.65
CA THR A 223 -3.59 6.56 -2.48
C THR A 223 -5.03 6.97 -2.17
N GLY A 224 -5.93 5.99 -2.01
CA GLY A 224 -7.31 6.22 -1.64
C GLY A 224 -7.47 6.88 -0.27
N VAL A 225 -6.71 6.41 0.72
CA VAL A 225 -6.69 6.95 2.09
C VAL A 225 -6.26 8.41 2.09
N VAL A 226 -5.13 8.77 1.47
CA VAL A 226 -4.62 10.17 1.51
C VAL A 226 -5.51 11.15 0.76
N ASN A 227 -6.26 10.68 -0.24
CA ASN A 227 -7.12 11.55 -1.06
C ASN A 227 -8.55 11.68 -0.53
N ARG A 228 -8.91 11.07 0.60
CA ARG A 228 -10.24 11.30 1.19
C ARG A 228 -10.37 12.76 1.64
N LYS A 229 -11.60 13.25 1.70
CA LYS A 229 -11.89 14.58 2.23
C LYS A 229 -11.56 14.59 3.74
N GLU A 230 -10.78 15.57 4.18
CA GLU A 230 -10.48 15.84 5.60
C GLU A 230 -9.93 14.63 6.38
N VAL A 231 -8.86 14.02 5.86
CA VAL A 231 -8.20 12.90 6.53
C VAL A 231 -7.48 13.38 7.77
N ALA A 232 -7.83 12.83 8.94
CA ALA A 232 -7.10 13.05 10.17
C ALA A 232 -5.73 12.34 10.18
N ILE A 233 -4.84 12.77 11.06
CA ILE A 233 -3.49 12.17 11.20
C ILE A 233 -3.57 10.70 11.65
N GLU A 234 -4.51 10.34 12.53
CA GLU A 234 -4.58 8.99 13.13
C GLU A 234 -4.79 7.87 12.10
N PRO A 235 -5.74 7.97 11.14
CA PRO A 235 -5.87 7.02 10.04
C PRO A 235 -4.61 6.86 9.21
N LEU A 236 -3.89 7.96 8.94
CA LEU A 236 -2.65 7.93 8.17
C LEU A 236 -1.54 7.18 8.91
N VAL A 237 -1.43 7.35 10.22
CA VAL A 237 -0.47 6.61 11.06
C VAL A 237 -0.82 5.14 11.13
N ARG A 238 -2.11 4.78 11.24
CA ARG A 238 -2.56 3.39 11.19
C ARG A 238 -2.23 2.74 9.85
N ALA A 239 -2.55 3.42 8.74
CA ALA A 239 -2.21 2.96 7.40
C ALA A 239 -0.70 2.74 7.24
N LEU A 240 0.13 3.64 7.79
CA LEU A 240 1.58 3.53 7.73
C LEU A 240 2.11 2.27 8.42
N GLY A 241 1.47 1.85 9.52
CA GLY A 241 1.77 0.58 10.19
C GLY A 241 1.41 -0.65 9.34
N SER A 242 0.35 -0.56 8.53
CA SER A 242 -0.13 -1.65 7.66
C SER A 242 0.71 -1.83 6.40
N VAL A 243 1.32 -0.76 5.88
CA VAL A 243 2.05 -0.80 4.59
C VAL A 243 3.55 -1.04 4.71
N LYS A 244 4.02 -1.44 5.91
CA LYS A 244 5.44 -1.62 6.18
C LYS A 244 6.09 -2.59 5.19
N GLY A 245 7.14 -2.12 4.51
CA GLY A 245 7.85 -2.90 3.48
C GLY A 245 7.40 -2.60 2.04
N ASN A 246 6.37 -1.77 1.86
CA ASN A 246 5.99 -1.22 0.55
C ASN A 246 6.46 0.23 0.43
N SER A 247 7.64 0.42 -0.16
CA SER A 247 8.26 1.75 -0.25
C SER A 247 7.37 2.79 -0.93
N LYS A 248 6.59 2.39 -1.95
CA LYS A 248 5.71 3.29 -2.69
C LYS A 248 4.54 3.75 -1.83
N ALA A 249 3.87 2.83 -1.14
CA ALA A 249 2.76 3.16 -0.25
C ALA A 249 3.22 3.96 0.97
N GLU A 250 4.38 3.61 1.55
CA GLU A 250 5.00 4.38 2.63
C GLU A 250 5.28 5.83 2.20
N SER A 251 5.86 6.04 1.00
CA SER A 251 6.13 7.39 0.47
C SER A 251 4.86 8.21 0.28
N ILE A 252 3.78 7.61 -0.27
CA ILE A 252 2.48 8.29 -0.43
C ILE A 252 1.95 8.80 0.91
N LEU A 253 1.92 7.93 1.92
CA LEU A 253 1.45 8.28 3.27
C LEU A 253 2.37 9.30 3.95
N ALA A 254 3.69 9.17 3.76
CA ALA A 254 4.68 10.08 4.33
C ALA A 254 4.54 11.50 3.76
N VAL A 255 4.26 11.67 2.46
CA VAL A 255 3.98 12.98 1.88
C VAL A 255 2.81 13.64 2.58
N GLU A 256 1.69 12.94 2.73
CA GLU A 256 0.49 13.53 3.34
C GLU A 256 0.67 13.79 4.84
N LEU A 257 1.25 12.84 5.58
CA LEU A 257 1.64 13.05 6.98
C LEU A 257 2.58 14.24 7.14
N SER A 258 3.52 14.45 6.22
CA SER A 258 4.45 15.57 6.29
C SER A 258 3.77 16.93 6.16
N ARG A 259 2.62 17.00 5.47
CA ARG A 259 1.81 18.22 5.32
C ARG A 259 1.00 18.51 6.57
N GLN A 260 0.46 17.49 7.23
CA GLN A 260 -0.43 17.66 8.37
C GLN A 260 0.29 17.67 9.72
N ALA A 261 1.28 16.80 9.92
CA ALA A 261 1.93 16.57 11.20
C ALA A 261 2.85 17.74 11.62
N ASP A 262 2.84 18.07 12.91
CA ASP A 262 3.78 19.03 13.48
C ASP A 262 5.17 18.40 13.69
N ILE A 263 6.16 19.23 14.06
CA ILE A 263 7.55 18.75 14.23
C ILE A 263 7.66 17.60 15.26
N PRO A 264 7.09 17.68 16.48
CA PRO A 264 7.06 16.57 17.43
C PRO A 264 6.47 15.27 16.87
N ALA A 265 5.38 15.35 16.11
CA ALA A 265 4.77 14.19 15.48
C ALA A 265 5.68 13.58 14.40
N LEU A 266 6.33 14.40 13.55
CA LEU A 266 7.30 13.92 12.55
C LEU A 266 8.45 13.14 13.19
N ILE A 267 8.95 13.60 14.34
CA ILE A 267 10.01 12.88 15.08
C ILE A 267 9.51 11.54 15.59
N THR A 268 8.26 11.49 16.07
CA THR A 268 7.63 10.25 16.56
C THR A 268 7.43 9.25 15.42
N LEU A 269 7.07 9.73 14.22
CA LEU A 269 6.96 8.90 13.01
C LEU A 269 8.30 8.24 12.66
N LEU A 270 9.39 9.01 12.67
CA LEU A 270 10.75 8.51 12.43
C LEU A 270 11.24 7.56 13.54
N GLU A 271 10.74 7.71 14.76
CA GLU A 271 11.13 6.84 15.88
C GLU A 271 10.46 5.47 15.81
N LYS A 272 9.16 5.44 15.50
CA LYS A 272 8.30 4.27 15.71
C LYS A 272 7.85 3.58 14.43
N TYR A 273 7.66 4.32 13.34
CA TYR A 273 6.90 3.84 12.19
C TYR A 273 7.73 3.78 10.90
N VAL A 274 8.63 4.74 10.69
CA VAL A 274 9.39 4.86 9.43
C VAL A 274 10.88 4.64 9.67
N SER A 275 11.48 3.80 8.83
CA SER A 275 12.93 3.59 8.82
C SER A 275 13.63 4.73 8.08
N ASP A 276 14.77 5.17 8.60
CA ASP A 276 15.59 6.20 7.94
C ASP A 276 16.23 5.70 6.62
N ARG A 277 16.16 4.39 6.34
CA ARG A 277 16.64 3.78 5.08
C ARG A 277 15.64 3.89 3.92
N THR A 278 14.41 4.33 4.18
CA THR A 278 13.36 4.36 3.15
C THR A 278 13.16 5.76 2.61
N GLU A 279 12.58 5.85 1.42
CA GLU A 279 12.22 7.14 0.80
C GLU A 279 11.24 7.93 1.66
N ALA A 280 10.28 7.25 2.31
CA ALA A 280 9.42 7.85 3.33
C ALA A 280 10.22 8.53 4.45
N GLY A 281 11.31 7.91 4.91
CA GLY A 281 12.23 8.48 5.89
C GLY A 281 12.89 9.76 5.38
N GLU A 282 13.34 9.77 4.12
CA GLU A 282 13.91 10.96 3.49
C GLU A 282 12.91 12.10 3.37
N ILE A 283 11.65 11.80 3.02
CA ILE A 283 10.55 12.77 2.93
C ILE A 283 10.26 13.41 4.29
N LEU A 284 10.08 12.59 5.33
CA LEU A 284 9.79 13.07 6.68
C LEU A 284 10.94 13.91 7.25
N VAL A 285 12.20 13.48 7.06
CA VAL A 285 13.37 14.25 7.48
C VAL A 285 13.50 15.56 6.70
N THR A 286 13.26 15.55 5.39
CA THR A 286 13.28 16.76 4.56
C THR A 286 12.28 17.78 5.07
N LYS A 287 11.03 17.35 5.32
CA LYS A 287 9.99 18.23 5.86
C LYS A 287 10.32 18.74 7.26
N LEU A 288 10.87 17.88 8.12
CA LEU A 288 11.33 18.24 9.46
C LEU A 288 12.39 19.35 9.40
N VAL A 289 13.40 19.21 8.54
CA VAL A 289 14.44 20.23 8.32
C VAL A 289 13.82 21.50 7.75
N HIS A 290 12.95 21.42 6.74
CA HIS A 290 12.31 22.58 6.14
C HIS A 290 11.49 23.40 7.16
N ARG A 291 10.58 22.77 7.92
CA ARG A 291 9.77 23.46 8.94
C ARG A 291 10.60 24.08 10.06
N SER A 292 11.76 23.48 10.37
CA SER A 292 12.67 24.06 11.35
C SER A 292 13.42 25.28 10.83
N LEU A 293 13.69 25.38 9.51
CA LEU A 293 14.23 26.60 8.88
C LEU A 293 13.23 27.76 8.96
N GLU A 294 11.94 27.49 8.77
CA GLU A 294 10.89 28.52 8.77
C GLU A 294 10.60 29.08 10.17
N SER A 295 10.87 28.31 11.24
CA SER A 295 10.48 28.64 12.62
C SER A 295 11.69 28.76 13.55
N ARG A 296 12.03 29.98 13.98
CA ARG A 296 13.13 30.24 14.93
C ARG A 296 12.98 29.40 16.22
N GLY A 297 14.09 28.83 16.70
CA GLY A 297 14.16 28.13 18.00
C GLY A 297 13.83 26.62 17.98
N ARG A 298 13.46 26.04 16.83
CA ARG A 298 13.08 24.62 16.72
C ARG A 298 14.24 23.65 16.45
N VAL A 299 15.47 24.16 16.34
CA VAL A 299 16.69 23.39 16.05
C VAL A 299 16.99 22.31 17.11
N LYS A 300 16.58 22.53 18.37
CA LYS A 300 16.66 21.53 19.46
C LYS A 300 15.94 20.22 19.10
N LEU A 301 14.89 20.30 18.29
CA LEU A 301 14.10 19.15 17.85
C LEU A 301 14.83 18.37 16.75
N LEU A 302 15.61 19.02 15.89
CA LEU A 302 16.49 18.33 14.94
C LEU A 302 17.57 17.51 15.68
N ALA A 303 18.18 18.09 16.71
CA ALA A 303 19.13 17.39 17.56
C ALA A 303 18.50 16.25 18.38
N LYS A 304 17.17 16.25 18.58
CA LYS A 304 16.44 15.10 19.12
C LYS A 304 16.28 14.02 18.05
N ALA A 305 15.85 14.40 16.84
CA ALA A 305 15.66 13.50 15.71
C ALA A 305 16.96 12.76 15.31
N ALA A 306 18.13 13.37 15.55
CA ALA A 306 19.43 12.75 15.30
C ALA A 306 19.60 11.39 15.99
N GLY A 307 19.02 11.20 17.19
CA GLY A 307 19.07 9.92 17.90
C GLY A 307 18.19 8.83 17.30
N ASN A 308 17.30 9.18 16.38
CA ASN A 308 16.41 8.22 15.71
C ASN A 308 17.00 7.72 14.39
N MET A 309 18.13 8.27 13.94
CA MET A 309 18.81 7.80 12.73
C MET A 309 19.59 6.52 13.04
N ARG A 310 19.18 5.40 12.43
CA ARG A 310 19.72 4.07 12.74
C ARG A 310 20.71 3.59 11.67
N SER A 311 20.95 4.38 10.64
CA SER A 311 21.84 4.00 9.54
C SER A 311 22.46 5.17 8.81
N ASP A 312 23.46 4.85 8.01
CA ASP A 312 24.11 5.80 7.12
C ASP A 312 23.32 6.03 5.82
N SER A 313 22.15 6.64 6.00
CA SER A 313 21.16 6.88 4.96
C SER A 313 21.26 8.30 4.39
N SER A 314 20.62 8.50 3.24
CA SER A 314 20.39 9.84 2.71
C SER A 314 19.63 10.73 3.70
N ALA A 315 18.63 10.16 4.39
CA ALA A 315 17.86 10.85 5.42
C ALA A 315 18.76 11.36 6.56
N SER A 316 19.65 10.53 7.11
CA SER A 316 20.55 10.96 8.20
C SER A 316 21.53 12.05 7.75
N LYS A 317 22.00 12.00 6.49
CA LYS A 317 22.84 13.06 5.89
C LYS A 317 22.08 14.37 5.67
N ILE A 318 20.82 14.32 5.23
CA ILE A 318 19.94 15.50 5.12
C ILE A 318 19.72 16.13 6.50
N LEU A 319 19.45 15.32 7.52
CA LEU A 319 19.28 15.80 8.89
C LEU A 319 20.57 16.46 9.41
N ALA A 320 21.73 15.84 9.17
CA ALA A 320 23.02 16.40 9.53
C ALA A 320 23.27 17.75 8.87
N TRP A 321 22.98 17.89 7.56
CA TRP A 321 23.04 19.17 6.86
C TRP A 321 22.11 20.22 7.50
N GLY A 322 20.84 19.87 7.76
CA GLY A 322 19.88 20.78 8.38
C GLY A 322 20.31 21.27 9.77
N ILE A 323 20.91 20.38 10.57
CA ILE A 323 21.49 20.73 11.88
C ILE A 323 22.71 21.64 11.70
N ILE A 324 23.55 21.45 10.68
CA ILE A 324 24.67 22.36 10.41
C ILE A 324 24.18 23.74 10.03
N GLU A 325 23.17 23.87 9.19
CA GLU A 325 22.67 25.19 8.77
C GLU A 325 22.12 25.98 9.98
N GLN A 326 21.32 25.32 10.82
CA GLN A 326 20.54 25.99 11.88
C GLN A 326 21.15 25.93 13.28
N GLY A 327 22.02 24.94 13.52
CA GLY A 327 22.60 24.64 14.82
C GLY A 327 23.44 25.78 15.36
N ASP A 328 23.13 26.17 16.60
CA ASP A 328 24.10 26.79 17.48
C ASP A 328 25.09 25.73 18.00
N ASP A 329 26.16 26.21 18.63
CA ASP A 329 27.18 25.40 19.29
C ASP A 329 26.54 24.25 20.10
N ALA A 330 25.60 24.58 20.99
CA ALA A 330 24.99 23.61 21.88
C ALA A 330 24.19 22.51 21.15
N GLN A 331 23.52 22.83 20.04
CA GLN A 331 22.80 21.82 19.25
C GLN A 331 23.76 20.90 18.48
N LEU A 332 24.84 21.44 17.92
CA LEU A 332 25.85 20.65 17.23
C LEU A 332 26.51 19.66 18.20
N GLU A 333 26.90 20.13 19.38
CA GLU A 333 27.49 19.30 20.44
C GLU A 333 26.54 18.19 20.93
N ARG A 334 25.24 18.47 20.99
CA ARG A 334 24.21 17.48 21.38
C ARG A 334 23.87 16.46 20.28
N ALA A 335 23.90 16.88 19.02
CA ALA A 335 23.52 16.03 17.90
C ALA A 335 24.65 15.07 17.50
N TYR A 336 25.91 15.54 17.56
CA TYR A 336 27.08 14.79 17.13
C TYR A 336 27.18 13.38 17.72
N PRO A 337 27.13 13.16 19.05
CA PRO A 337 27.22 11.82 19.64
C PRO A 337 25.98 10.95 19.39
N LYS A 338 24.86 11.52 18.96
CA LYS A 338 23.63 10.78 18.68
C LYS A 338 23.62 10.14 17.30
N MET A 339 24.43 10.64 16.37
CA MET A 339 24.58 10.11 15.01
C MET A 339 25.58 8.94 14.93
N ASN A 340 25.88 8.25 16.04
CA ASN A 340 26.88 7.17 16.05
C ASN A 340 26.54 6.01 15.09
N ALA A 341 25.26 5.75 14.87
CA ALA A 341 24.80 4.72 13.93
C ALA A 341 24.84 5.18 12.46
N ALA A 342 25.22 6.43 12.19
CA ALA A 342 25.29 7.04 10.85
C ALA A 342 26.65 7.72 10.63
N PRO A 343 27.73 6.96 10.36
CA PRO A 343 29.11 7.48 10.35
C PRO A 343 29.36 8.62 9.37
N GLU A 344 28.84 8.59 8.14
CA GLU A 344 29.04 9.68 7.19
C GLU A 344 28.22 10.92 7.59
N ALA A 345 26.99 10.75 8.08
CA ALA A 345 26.19 11.86 8.63
C ALA A 345 26.87 12.50 9.87
N ARG A 346 27.46 11.68 10.74
CA ARG A 346 28.27 12.15 11.88
C ARG A 346 29.53 12.89 11.41
N SER A 347 30.18 12.40 10.36
CA SER A 347 31.35 13.06 9.76
C SER A 347 30.98 14.42 9.15
N ILE A 348 29.82 14.53 8.51
CA ILE A 348 29.24 15.80 8.07
C ILE A 348 29.09 16.77 9.25
N LEU A 349 28.46 16.34 10.35
CA LEU A 349 28.34 17.17 11.57
C LEU A 349 29.71 17.59 12.11
N GLY A 350 30.70 16.69 12.11
CA GLY A 350 32.07 16.98 12.54
C GLY A 350 32.76 18.06 11.70
N LEU A 351 32.55 18.04 10.38
CA LEU A 351 33.01 19.12 9.50
C LEU A 351 32.30 20.44 9.81
N GLY A 352 30.98 20.42 10.02
CA GLY A 352 30.20 21.60 10.41
C GLY A 352 30.66 22.21 11.73
N ILE A 353 30.91 21.36 12.74
CA ILE A 353 31.52 21.74 14.03
C ILE A 353 32.87 22.42 13.80
N SER A 354 33.74 21.81 12.99
CA SER A 354 35.07 22.36 12.70
C SER A 354 35.01 23.73 12.02
N LYS A 355 34.04 23.93 11.12
CA LYS A 355 33.84 25.21 10.41
C LYS A 355 33.20 26.30 11.29
N LYS A 356 32.20 25.95 12.11
CA LYS A 356 31.46 26.92 12.93
C LYS A 356 32.14 27.27 14.26
N LEU A 357 32.72 26.28 14.94
CA LEU A 357 33.27 26.40 16.30
C LEU A 357 34.78 26.72 16.32
N GLY A 358 35.43 26.60 15.16
CA GLY A 358 36.87 26.77 15.02
C GLY A 358 37.68 25.55 15.50
N LYS A 359 38.94 25.50 15.08
CA LYS A 359 39.82 24.31 15.21
C LYS A 359 40.05 23.87 16.66
N ILE A 360 40.19 24.80 17.60
CA ILE A 360 40.51 24.50 19.00
C ILE A 360 39.32 23.83 19.70
N LYS A 361 38.13 24.40 19.58
CA LYS A 361 36.91 23.86 20.19
C LYS A 361 36.47 22.57 19.51
N ALA A 362 36.60 22.49 18.19
CA ALA A 362 36.34 21.27 17.42
C ALA A 362 37.30 20.12 17.79
N LEU A 363 38.59 20.39 17.98
CA LEU A 363 39.55 19.38 18.44
C LEU A 363 39.18 18.84 19.83
N LYS A 364 38.76 19.73 20.75
CA LYS A 364 38.32 19.35 22.10
C LYS A 364 37.05 18.47 22.08
N LEU A 365 36.14 18.75 21.16
CA LEU A 365 34.84 18.06 21.08
C LEU A 365 34.91 16.74 20.30
N LEU A 366 35.60 16.74 19.16
CA LEU A 366 35.66 15.63 18.22
C LEU A 366 36.83 14.68 18.52
N GLY A 367 37.87 15.16 19.23
CA GLY A 367 39.04 14.36 19.57
C GLY A 367 39.71 13.78 18.33
N LYS A 368 39.84 12.44 18.27
CA LYS A 368 40.44 11.73 17.13
C LYS A 368 39.66 11.94 15.84
N ASP A 369 38.34 12.13 15.92
CA ASP A 369 37.47 12.31 14.76
C ASP A 369 37.74 13.65 14.05
N PHE A 370 38.32 14.63 14.73
CA PHE A 370 38.78 15.89 14.12
C PHE A 370 39.80 15.63 13.00
N PHE A 371 40.82 14.80 13.29
CA PHE A 371 41.87 14.49 12.32
C PHE A 371 41.35 13.61 11.19
N THR A 372 40.44 12.69 11.49
CA THR A 372 39.77 11.86 10.47
C THR A 372 38.94 12.73 9.52
N ALA A 373 38.13 13.64 10.06
CA ALA A 373 37.33 14.57 9.25
C ALA A 373 38.20 15.53 8.44
N SER A 374 39.34 15.97 8.99
CA SER A 374 40.28 16.82 8.26
C SER A 374 40.97 16.10 7.10
N LYS A 375 41.27 14.80 7.23
CA LYS A 375 41.90 14.00 6.15
C LYS A 375 40.91 13.60 5.06
N ALA A 376 39.64 13.38 5.44
CA ALA A 376 38.56 13.00 4.54
C ALA A 376 37.67 14.19 4.12
N SER A 377 38.15 15.44 4.25
CA SER A 377 37.32 16.64 4.10
C SER A 377 36.63 16.73 2.74
N ALA A 378 37.34 16.37 1.66
CA ALA A 378 36.79 16.38 0.30
C ALA A 378 35.60 15.40 0.15
N GLN A 379 35.72 14.19 0.69
CA GLN A 379 34.63 13.20 0.64
C GLN A 379 33.43 13.65 1.50
N ILE A 380 33.69 14.24 2.66
CA ILE A 380 32.63 14.75 3.55
C ILE A 380 31.91 15.93 2.89
N GLU A 381 32.63 16.82 2.21
CA GLU A 381 32.04 17.93 1.44
C GLU A 381 31.21 17.42 0.26
N ALA A 382 31.65 16.38 -0.44
CA ALA A 382 30.87 15.73 -1.48
C ALA A 382 29.55 15.14 -0.93
N ASN A 383 29.62 14.45 0.22
CA ASN A 383 28.43 13.90 0.90
C ASN A 383 27.48 15.00 1.38
N LEU A 384 28.01 16.12 1.90
CA LEU A 384 27.24 17.30 2.29
C LEU A 384 26.53 17.94 1.09
N ALA A 385 27.24 18.09 -0.04
CA ALA A 385 26.68 18.62 -1.27
C ALA A 385 25.58 17.71 -1.84
N ALA A 386 25.79 16.39 -1.81
CA ALA A 386 24.81 15.40 -2.23
C ALA A 386 23.55 15.44 -1.34
N ALA A 387 23.71 15.52 -0.02
CA ALA A 387 22.61 15.66 0.92
C ALA A 387 21.80 16.94 0.67
N ARG A 388 22.48 18.06 0.48
CA ARG A 388 21.84 19.33 0.11
C ARG A 388 21.07 19.19 -1.20
N LYS A 389 21.69 18.64 -2.25
CA LYS A 389 21.03 18.42 -3.55
C LYS A 389 19.77 17.56 -3.41
N ARG A 390 19.85 16.47 -2.65
CA ARG A 390 18.72 15.57 -2.41
C ARG A 390 17.60 16.25 -1.63
N TYR A 391 17.92 17.00 -0.58
CA TYR A 391 16.94 17.81 0.16
C TYR A 391 16.18 18.77 -0.78
N HIS A 392 16.89 19.52 -1.64
CA HIS A 392 16.25 20.47 -2.56
C HIS A 392 15.36 19.75 -3.58
N TRP A 393 15.80 18.58 -4.06
CA TRP A 393 15.01 17.76 -4.98
C TRP A 393 13.73 17.24 -4.31
N ILE A 394 13.80 16.67 -3.10
CA ILE A 394 12.61 16.17 -2.39
C ILE A 394 11.65 17.32 -2.10
N LEU A 395 12.16 18.44 -1.59
CA LEU A 395 11.33 19.59 -1.24
C LEU A 395 10.56 20.13 -2.45
N LYS A 396 11.24 20.27 -3.59
CA LYS A 396 10.64 20.82 -4.81
C LYS A 396 9.80 19.79 -5.57
N GLU A 397 10.38 18.64 -5.90
CA GLU A 397 9.81 17.69 -6.85
C GLU A 397 8.84 16.69 -6.20
N VAL A 398 8.98 16.42 -4.88
CA VAL A 398 8.10 15.49 -4.15
C VAL A 398 7.08 16.24 -3.29
N LEU A 399 7.53 17.25 -2.53
CA LEU A 399 6.65 18.00 -1.62
C LEU A 399 5.95 19.18 -2.31
N GLY A 400 6.45 19.64 -3.47
CA GLY A 400 5.89 20.79 -4.18
C GLY A 400 6.16 22.13 -3.50
N GLU A 401 7.18 22.20 -2.66
CA GLU A 401 7.52 23.37 -1.85
C GLU A 401 8.73 24.10 -2.45
N SER A 402 8.66 25.43 -2.50
CA SER A 402 9.77 26.27 -2.95
C SER A 402 10.52 26.84 -1.75
N LEU A 403 11.83 27.04 -1.93
CA LEU A 403 12.68 27.71 -0.95
C LEU A 403 12.58 29.24 -1.05
N GLU A 404 11.53 29.80 -1.64
CA GLU A 404 11.42 31.26 -1.83
C GLU A 404 11.83 31.96 -0.54
N GLU A 405 12.88 32.79 -0.67
CA GLU A 405 13.57 33.42 0.44
C GLU A 405 12.60 34.31 1.22
N LYS A 406 11.84 33.73 2.15
CA LYS A 406 11.49 34.44 3.37
C LYS A 406 12.81 34.56 4.14
N LYS A 407 13.65 35.51 3.70
CA LYS A 407 14.74 36.03 4.54
C LYS A 407 14.10 36.22 5.91
N PRO A 408 14.63 35.57 6.97
CA PRO A 408 14.10 35.81 8.29
C PRO A 408 14.26 37.32 8.50
N ALA A 409 13.15 38.06 8.62
CA ALA A 409 13.16 39.50 8.79
C ALA A 409 14.26 39.82 9.79
N SER A 410 15.25 40.59 9.34
CA SER A 410 16.35 40.95 10.21
C SER A 410 15.72 41.60 11.45
N ALA A 411 16.30 41.41 12.65
CA ALA A 411 15.75 42.02 13.86
C ALA A 411 15.55 43.54 13.71
N ARG A 412 16.28 44.16 12.77
CA ARG A 412 16.16 45.55 12.34
C ARG A 412 14.92 45.85 11.49
N GLU A 413 14.47 44.94 10.64
CA GLU A 413 13.24 45.10 9.82
C GLU A 413 11.97 44.85 10.62
N GLY A 414 12.00 43.95 11.61
CA GLY A 414 10.90 43.78 12.57
C GLY A 414 10.71 45.02 13.45
N LEU A 415 11.79 45.54 14.04
CA LEU A 415 11.74 46.77 14.84
C LEU A 415 11.32 48.00 14.02
N MET A 416 11.70 48.09 12.76
CA MET A 416 11.32 49.21 11.88
C MET A 416 9.86 49.14 11.41
N LYS A 417 9.22 47.97 11.51
CA LYS A 417 7.78 47.82 11.28
C LYS A 417 6.98 48.24 12.52
N ASP A 418 7.42 47.82 13.70
CA ASP A 418 6.78 48.16 14.97
C ASP A 418 6.98 49.64 15.38
N LEU A 419 7.93 50.35 14.76
CA LEU A 419 8.14 51.80 14.93
C LEU A 419 7.39 52.66 13.89
N LYS A 420 6.71 52.03 12.93
CA LYS A 420 5.91 52.69 11.89
C LYS A 420 4.40 52.49 12.06
N GLU A 421 3.99 51.61 12.97
CA GLU A 421 2.66 51.55 13.58
C GLU A 421 2.70 52.33 14.91
#